data_AF-A0A0U2YIW7-F1
#
_entry.id   AF-A0A0U2YIW7-F1
#
_cell.length_a   1.000
_cell.length_b   1.000
_cell.length_c   1.000
_cell.angle_alpha   90.00
_cell.angle_beta   90.00
_cell.angle_gamma   90.00
#
_symmetry.space_group_name_H-M   'P 1'
#
loop_
_entity.id
_entity.type
_entity.pdbx_description
1 polymer ?
#
loop_
_entity_poly.entity_id
_entity_poly.type
_entity_poly.pdbx_seq_one_letter_code
_entity_poly.pdbx_strand_id
1 'polypeptide(L)' 'MKFRFPLVIIDEDFRSENTSGLGIRALAAAIEKEGMEILGVTSYGDLSQFAQQQSRASG' A
#
# COMPACT_ATOMS: atom_id res chain seq x y z
N MET A 1 11.44 -17.10 -2.77
CA MET A 1 11.20 -15.68 -3.16
C MET A 1 11.64 -14.80 -2.00
N LYS A 2 12.32 -13.67 -2.23
CA LYS A 2 12.65 -12.74 -1.13
C LYS A 2 11.41 -11.95 -0.79
N PHE A 3 10.85 -12.19 0.40
CA PHE A 3 9.77 -11.38 0.95
C PHE A 3 10.34 -9.99 1.25
N ARG A 4 9.94 -8.99 0.46
CA ARG A 4 10.23 -7.58 0.74
C ARG A 4 8.96 -7.04 1.36
N PHE A 5 9.02 -6.64 2.62
CA PHE A 5 7.89 -5.96 3.23
C PHE A 5 7.66 -4.66 2.46
N PRO A 6 6.50 -4.44 1.83
CA PRO A 6 6.26 -3.26 1.02
C PRO A 6 6.15 -2.02 1.91
N LEU A 7 6.36 -0.85 1.31
CA LEU A 7 6.03 0.40 1.97
C LEU A 7 4.51 0.57 1.92
N VAL A 8 3.89 0.67 3.10
CA VAL A 8 2.43 0.74 3.22
C VAL A 8 1.99 2.20 3.32
N ILE A 9 1.04 2.59 2.48
CA ILE A 9 0.37 3.89 2.52
C ILE A 9 -1.06 3.67 2.99
N ILE A 10 -1.46 4.37 4.05
CA ILE A 10 -2.82 4.37 4.60
C ILE A 10 -3.41 5.75 4.36
N ASP A 11 -4.38 5.83 3.45
CA ASP A 11 -5.05 7.08 3.09
C ASP A 11 -6.46 6.77 2.59
N GLU A 12 -7.48 7.42 3.16
CA GLU A 12 -8.90 7.16 2.85
C GLU A 12 -9.24 7.39 1.37
N ASP A 13 -8.47 8.25 0.71
CA ASP A 13 -8.61 8.64 -0.68
C ASP A 13 -7.57 7.98 -1.60
N PHE A 14 -6.78 7.02 -1.10
CA PHE A 14 -5.73 6.39 -1.90
C PHE A 14 -6.27 5.83 -3.23
N ARG A 15 -7.44 5.19 -3.18
CA ARG A 15 -8.11 4.55 -4.32
C ARG A 15 -9.11 5.45 -5.04
N SER A 16 -9.43 6.62 -4.49
CA SER A 16 -10.43 7.51 -5.08
C SER A 16 -9.76 8.41 -6.13
N GLU A 17 -10.36 8.59 -7.31
CA GLU A 17 -9.80 9.49 -8.34
C GLU A 17 -10.08 10.98 -8.05
N ASN A 18 -10.22 11.35 -6.78
CA ASN A 18 -10.44 12.73 -6.37
C ASN A 18 -9.11 13.50 -6.20
N THR A 19 -9.23 14.82 -6.10
CA THR A 19 -8.07 15.70 -5.89
C THR A 19 -7.38 15.46 -4.56
N SER A 20 -8.13 15.05 -3.53
CA SER A 20 -7.61 14.79 -2.17
C SER A 20 -6.51 13.70 -2.20
N GLY A 21 -6.74 12.60 -2.90
CA GLY A 21 -5.76 11.51 -3.03
C GLY A 21 -4.67 11.73 -4.09
N LEU A 22 -4.66 12.86 -4.81
CA LEU A 22 -3.70 13.08 -5.91
C LEU A 22 -2.25 13.13 -5.40
N GLY A 23 -2.02 13.85 -4.29
CA GLY A 23 -0.67 14.03 -3.73
C GLY A 23 -0.07 12.72 -3.25
N ILE A 24 -0.87 11.89 -2.56
CA ILE A 24 -0.40 10.61 -2.04
C ILE A 24 -0.12 9.60 -3.16
N ARG A 25 -0.94 9.59 -4.23
CA ARG A 25 -0.69 8.76 -5.41
C ARG A 25 0.56 9.20 -6.17
N ALA A 26 0.81 10.51 -6.27
CA ALA A 26 2.03 11.02 -6.88
C ALA A 26 3.28 10.60 -6.10
N LEU A 27 3.21 10.62 -4.76
CA LEU A 27 4.29 10.13 -3.89
C LEU A 27 4.49 8.61 -4.06
N ALA A 28 3.42 7.82 -4.06
CA ALA A 28 3.48 6.38 -4.29
C ALA A 28 4.19 6.06 -5.61
N ALA A 29 3.78 6.71 -6.70
CA ALA A 29 4.38 6.53 -8.02
C ALA A 29 5.86 6.96 -8.08
N ALA A 30 6.25 7.98 -7.30
CA ALA A 30 7.65 8.38 -7.20
C ALA A 30 8.49 7.33 -6.47
N ILE A 31 7.97 6.74 -5.38
CA ILE A 31 8.63 5.69 -4.62
C ILE A 31 8.75 4.40 -5.46
N GLU A 32 7.71 4.03 -6.21
CA GLU A 32 7.75 2.87 -7.12
C GLU A 32 8.84 2.99 -8.19
N LYS A 33 9.10 4.19 -8.70
CA LYS A 33 10.19 4.45 -9.66
C LYS A 33 11.58 4.20 -9.09
N GLU A 34 11.73 4.26 -7.77
CA GLU A 34 12.98 3.92 -7.07
C GLU A 34 13.13 2.39 -6.83
N GLY A 35 12.22 1.57 -7.36
CA GLY A 35 12.27 0.10 -7.27
C GLY A 35 11.77 -0.46 -5.94
N MET A 36 10.95 0.32 -5.22
CA MET A 36 10.25 -0.10 -4.01
C MET A 36 8.83 -0.57 -4.34
N GLU A 37 8.35 -1.56 -3.60
CA GLU A 37 6.95 -2.02 -3.70
C GLU A 37 6.07 -1.20 -2.74
N ILE A 38 4.97 -0.64 -3.27
CA ILE A 38 3.98 0.09 -2.50
C ILE A 38 2.72 -0.77 -2.31
N LEU A 39 2.18 -0.76 -1.09
CA LEU A 39 0.83 -1.25 -0.81
C LEU A 39 -0.05 -0.10 -0.33
N GLY A 40 -1.04 0.25 -1.15
CA GLY A 40 -2.03 1.26 -0.79
C GLY A 40 -3.30 0.66 -0.18
N VAL A 41 -3.65 1.16 1.00
CA VAL A 41 -4.87 0.78 1.74
C VAL A 41 -5.64 2.02 2.17
N THR A 42 -6.94 1.85 2.39
CA THR A 42 -7.85 2.94 2.80
C THR A 42 -8.03 3.05 4.30
N SER A 43 -7.64 2.01 5.05
CA SER A 43 -7.77 1.97 6.51
C SER A 43 -6.75 1.03 7.16
N TYR A 44 -6.59 1.18 8.48
CA TYR A 44 -5.85 0.21 9.30
C TYR A 44 -6.48 -1.18 9.31
N GLY A 45 -7.80 -1.28 9.09
CA GLY A 45 -8.51 -2.55 9.00
C GLY A 45 -8.02 -3.35 7.79
N ASP A 46 -7.89 -2.70 6.64
CA ASP A 46 -7.39 -3.29 5.40
C ASP A 46 -5.95 -3.81 5.57
N LEU A 47 -5.08 -3.02 6.21
CA LEU A 47 -3.70 -3.44 6.51
C LEU A 47 -3.66 -4.68 7.41
N SER A 48 -4.46 -4.69 8.47
CA SER A 48 -4.52 -5.81 9.41
C SER A 48 -5.01 -7.08 8.71
N GLN A 49 -6.01 -6.96 7.84
CA GLN A 49 -6.52 -8.08 7.05
C GLN A 49 -5.47 -8.60 6.05
N PHE A 50 -4.77 -7.69 5.36
CA PHE A 50 -3.68 -8.05 4.44
C PHE A 50 -2.57 -8.82 5.17
N ALA A 51 -2.11 -8.32 6.33
CA ALA A 51 -1.08 -8.99 7.12
C ALA A 51 -1.51 -10.40 7.57
N GLN A 52 -2.77 -10.57 7.97
CA GLN A 52 -3.32 -11.88 8.33
C GLN A 52 -3.37 -12.84 7.14
N GLN A 53 -3.78 -12.37 5.96
CA GLN A 53 -3.81 -13.19 4.73
C GLN A 53 -2.41 -13.64 4.33
N GLN A 54 -1.43 -12.73 4.36
CA GLN A 54 -0.03 -13.05 4.04
C GLN A 54 0.58 -14.02 5.04
N SER A 55 0.28 -13.88 6.34
CA SER A 55 0.69 -14.83 7.38
C SER A 55 0.18 -16.25 7.09
N ARG A 56 -1.09 -16.39 6.67
CA ARG A 56 -1.67 -17.68 6.28
C ARG A 56 -1.07 -18.25 4.99
N ALA A 57 -0.72 -17.40 4.04
CA ALA A 57 -0.13 -17.81 2.76
C ALA A 57 1.37 -18.14 2.85
N SER A 58 2.01 -17.80 3.98
CA SER A 58 3.45 -18.03 4.20
C SER A 58 3.76 -19.37 4.88
N GLY A 59 2.74 -20.12 5.33
CA GLY A 59 2.87 -21.49 5.82
C GLY A 59 2.81 -22.50 4.68
#